data_AF-A0A662DXL9-F1
#
_entry.id   AF-A0A662DXL9-F1
#
_cell.length_a   1.000
_cell.length_b   1.000
_cell.length_c   1.000
_cell.angle_alpha   90.00
_cell.angle_beta   90.00
_cell.angle_gamma   90.00
#
_symmetry.space_group_name_H-M   'P 1'
#
loop_
_entity.id
_entity.type
_entity.pdbx_description
1 polymer ?
#
loop_
_entity_poly.entity_id
_entity_poly.type
_entity_poly.pdbx_seq_one_letter_code
_entity_poly.pdbx_strand_id
1 'polypeptide(L)'
;MFGEMEIMLTTDTDPRIGFDNAGSVGGSDNAGANVAESRAAGLDVGGPGSTGERVGGPDSAGPDITGDIADLNDVGLTDRFRLLELQARQVEADMAAVVCEGQRRGVYADDSHLSMKGWLKANTNWSNSQVFRRRRLARLIEAFPTVGESLRDGHIGVAQVDEL
;
A
#
# COMPACT_ATOMS: atom_id res chain seq x y z
N MET A 1 22.85 39.85 42.85
CA MET A 1 21.90 39.01 43.60
C MET A 1 20.81 38.62 42.61
N PHE A 2 20.91 37.39 42.06
CA PHE A 2 19.97 36.60 41.22
C PHE A 2 19.34 37.28 39.99
N GLY A 3 19.29 36.72 38.77
CA GLY A 3 19.54 35.38 38.23
C GLY A 3 18.77 35.30 36.90
N GLU A 4 19.36 34.68 35.87
CA GLU A 4 18.70 34.40 34.59
C GLU A 4 17.48 33.47 34.76
N MET A 5 16.51 33.50 33.85
CA MET A 5 15.81 32.28 33.37
C MET A 5 14.91 32.56 32.15
N GLU A 6 15.46 32.19 31.00
CA GLU A 6 14.95 31.29 29.95
C GLU A 6 13.43 30.98 29.83
N ILE A 7 13.02 30.94 28.55
CA ILE A 7 11.71 30.65 27.98
C ILE A 7 11.26 29.21 28.29
N MET A 8 9.98 29.00 28.63
CA MET A 8 9.36 27.67 28.55
C MET A 8 7.97 27.77 27.93
N LEU A 9 7.91 27.53 26.62
CA LEU A 9 6.67 27.19 25.92
C LEU A 9 6.17 25.86 26.49
N THR A 10 5.01 25.89 27.12
CA THR A 10 4.30 24.71 27.61
C THR A 10 3.94 23.83 26.41
N THR A 11 4.61 22.70 26.26
CA THR A 11 4.15 21.62 25.39
C THR A 11 2.95 20.95 26.05
N ASP A 12 1.80 21.08 25.40
CA ASP A 12 0.57 20.35 25.71
C ASP A 12 0.79 18.88 25.29
N THR A 13 1.08 18.04 26.28
CA THR A 13 1.33 16.61 26.10
C THR A 13 -0.02 15.89 26.11
N ASP A 14 -0.52 15.48 24.93
CA ASP A 14 -1.70 14.60 24.80
C ASP A 14 -1.42 13.24 25.48
N PRO A 15 -2.19 12.84 26.51
CA PRO A 15 -1.91 11.64 27.31
C PRO A 15 -2.31 10.31 26.65
N ARG A 16 -2.52 10.24 25.33
CA ARG A 16 -2.93 8.99 24.64
C ARG A 16 -1.82 8.19 23.96
N ILE A 17 -0.55 8.43 24.28
CA ILE A 17 0.56 7.64 23.74
C ILE A 17 1.36 7.01 24.88
N GLY A 18 0.74 6.03 25.54
CA GLY A 18 1.47 5.08 26.38
C GLY A 18 1.69 3.81 25.57
N PHE A 19 2.95 3.48 25.26
CA PHE A 19 3.49 2.11 25.26
C PHE A 19 5.01 2.18 25.14
N ASP A 20 5.67 2.35 26.29
CA ASP A 20 7.10 2.10 26.47
C ASP A 20 7.26 0.71 27.11
N ASN A 21 7.69 -0.29 26.34
CA ASN A 21 8.47 -1.47 26.77
C ASN A 21 8.69 -2.37 25.53
N ALA A 22 9.84 -2.96 25.24
CA ALA A 22 10.95 -3.35 26.10
C ALA A 22 12.22 -3.62 25.26
N GLY A 23 13.38 -3.51 25.91
CA GLY A 23 14.39 -4.57 25.83
C GLY A 23 15.37 -4.56 24.66
N SER A 24 16.55 -4.02 24.93
CA SER A 24 17.81 -4.43 24.29
C SER A 24 18.13 -5.90 24.63
N VAL A 25 18.25 -6.78 23.62
CA VAL A 25 19.14 -7.97 23.56
C VAL A 25 19.30 -8.29 22.05
N GLY A 26 20.46 -8.14 21.42
CA GLY A 26 21.51 -9.17 21.34
C GLY A 26 21.40 -9.93 20.00
N GLY A 27 22.43 -9.83 19.17
CA GLY A 27 22.42 -10.29 17.78
C GLY A 27 22.39 -11.80 17.57
N SER A 28 22.14 -12.19 16.33
CA SER A 28 22.82 -13.31 15.66
C SER A 28 22.63 -13.16 14.16
N ASP A 29 23.76 -13.06 13.47
CA ASP A 29 23.89 -13.08 12.03
C ASP A 29 23.54 -14.48 11.51
N ASN A 30 22.72 -14.58 10.46
CA ASN A 30 22.66 -15.79 9.64
C ASN A 30 23.49 -15.59 8.38
N ALA A 31 24.80 -15.82 8.56
CA ALA A 31 25.71 -16.13 7.48
C ALA A 31 25.44 -17.56 6.96
N GLY A 32 25.26 -17.68 5.63
CA GLY A 32 25.72 -18.82 4.83
C GLY A 32 25.04 -20.18 5.00
N ALA A 33 24.27 -20.57 3.98
CA ALA A 33 24.26 -21.96 3.52
C ALA A 33 23.98 -22.02 2.01
N ASN A 34 25.07 -22.12 1.23
CA ASN A 34 25.07 -22.47 -0.19
C ASN A 34 25.70 -23.86 -0.32
N VAL A 35 24.91 -24.90 -0.58
CA VAL A 35 25.25 -26.17 -1.28
C VAL A 35 23.97 -27.02 -1.31
N ALA A 36 23.60 -27.80 -2.32
CA ALA A 36 24.34 -28.33 -3.46
C ALA A 36 23.37 -28.63 -4.61
N GLU A 37 23.91 -28.51 -5.82
CA GLU A 37 23.40 -29.03 -7.09
C GLU A 37 23.07 -30.53 -6.98
N SER A 38 21.87 -30.93 -7.41
CA SER A 38 21.57 -32.33 -7.72
C SER A 38 20.97 -32.40 -9.13
N ARG A 39 21.85 -32.74 -10.08
CA ARG A 39 21.51 -33.17 -11.43
C ARG A 39 20.91 -34.58 -11.38
N ALA A 40 19.75 -34.79 -12.01
CA ALA A 40 19.34 -36.11 -12.47
C ALA A 40 18.47 -36.01 -13.74
N ALA A 41 18.96 -36.73 -14.75
CA ALA A 41 18.41 -37.29 -15.98
C ALA A 41 16.95 -36.99 -16.41
N GLY A 42 16.81 -36.73 -17.71
CA GLY A 42 15.56 -36.39 -18.38
C GLY A 42 14.54 -37.52 -18.52
N LEU A 43 13.33 -37.09 -18.85
CA LEU A 43 12.25 -37.88 -19.41
C LEU A 43 11.64 -37.07 -20.56
N ASP A 44 11.98 -37.51 -21.76
CA ASP A 44 11.35 -37.13 -23.02
C ASP A 44 9.94 -37.74 -23.06
N VAL A 45 8.92 -36.90 -23.25
CA VAL A 45 7.59 -37.34 -23.66
C VAL A 45 7.03 -36.35 -24.69
N GLY A 46 7.34 -36.58 -25.95
CA GLY A 46 6.74 -35.89 -27.08
C GLY A 46 5.33 -36.40 -27.45
N GLY A 47 4.35 -35.48 -27.40
CA GLY A 47 3.17 -35.34 -28.29
C GLY A 47 1.95 -36.27 -28.11
N PRO A 48 0.77 -35.97 -28.70
CA PRO A 48 0.36 -34.80 -29.49
C PRO A 48 -0.85 -34.03 -28.90
N GLY A 49 -1.20 -32.90 -29.52
CA GLY A 49 -2.11 -31.89 -28.98
C GLY A 49 -3.57 -32.29 -28.79
N SER A 50 -4.23 -31.51 -27.95
CA SER A 50 -5.67 -31.29 -27.99
C SER A 50 -5.92 -29.79 -28.10
N THR A 51 -6.48 -29.41 -29.24
CA THR A 51 -7.23 -28.18 -29.49
C THR A 51 -8.26 -27.98 -28.37
N GLY A 52 -7.85 -27.23 -27.34
CA GLY A 52 -8.74 -26.64 -26.35
C GLY A 52 -9.03 -25.21 -26.79
N GLU A 53 -10.17 -25.04 -27.44
CA GLU A 53 -10.76 -23.76 -27.77
C GLU A 53 -10.81 -22.89 -26.50
N ARG A 54 -9.89 -21.92 -26.41
CA ARG A 54 -10.02 -20.83 -25.45
C ARG A 54 -11.16 -19.96 -25.93
N VAL A 55 -12.38 -20.29 -25.48
CA VAL A 55 -13.48 -19.34 -25.44
C VAL A 55 -12.93 -18.08 -24.78
N GLY A 56 -12.89 -16.99 -25.54
CA GLY A 56 -12.41 -15.70 -25.06
C GLY A 56 -13.11 -15.38 -23.75
N GLY A 57 -12.32 -15.16 -22.69
CA GLY A 57 -12.81 -14.44 -21.53
C GLY A 57 -13.33 -13.08 -22.01
N PRO A 58 -14.37 -12.52 -21.35
CA PRO A 58 -14.89 -11.21 -21.72
C PRO A 58 -13.72 -10.23 -21.83
N ASP A 59 -13.67 -9.57 -22.98
CA ASP A 59 -12.58 -8.73 -23.45
C ASP A 59 -11.82 -8.03 -22.32
N SER A 60 -10.50 -8.27 -22.27
CA SER A 60 -9.54 -7.51 -21.44
C SER A 60 -9.44 -6.03 -21.83
N ALA A 61 -10.28 -5.56 -22.76
CA ALA A 61 -10.52 -4.15 -23.00
C ALA A 61 -11.51 -3.68 -21.93
N GLY A 62 -11.00 -3.16 -20.82
CA GLY A 62 -11.81 -2.27 -19.98
C GLY A 62 -12.46 -1.20 -20.86
N PRO A 63 -13.65 -0.67 -20.50
CA PRO A 63 -14.35 0.33 -21.30
C PRO A 63 -13.37 1.44 -21.68
N ASP A 64 -13.34 1.79 -22.97
CA ASP A 64 -12.39 2.75 -23.53
C ASP A 64 -12.37 4.03 -22.69
N ILE A 65 -11.32 4.16 -21.89
CA ILE A 65 -11.08 5.29 -20.99
C ILE A 65 -10.41 6.47 -21.70
N THR A 66 -10.07 6.30 -22.97
CA THR A 66 -9.17 7.19 -23.72
C THR A 66 -9.89 8.20 -24.60
N GLY A 67 -11.21 8.08 -24.78
CA GLY A 67 -12.03 9.13 -25.37
C GLY A 67 -11.91 10.44 -24.59
N ASP A 68 -11.86 11.56 -25.30
CA ASP A 68 -11.84 12.87 -24.67
C ASP A 68 -13.08 13.01 -23.78
N ILE A 69 -12.89 13.46 -22.54
CA ILE A 69 -13.99 13.70 -21.60
C ILE A 69 -14.99 14.68 -22.21
N ALA A 70 -14.52 15.62 -23.03
CA ALA A 70 -15.37 16.58 -23.73
C ALA A 70 -16.31 15.95 -24.77
N ASP A 71 -15.99 14.77 -25.28
CA ASP A 71 -16.75 14.09 -26.34
C ASP A 71 -17.77 13.08 -25.79
N LEU A 72 -17.74 12.80 -24.48
CA LEU A 72 -18.65 11.87 -23.83
C LEU A 72 -20.06 12.47 -23.67
N ASN A 73 -21.08 11.68 -24.00
CA ASN A 73 -22.47 12.01 -23.64
C ASN A 73 -22.73 11.78 -22.13
N ASP A 74 -23.88 12.21 -21.62
CA ASP A 74 -24.22 12.12 -20.19
C ASP A 74 -24.11 10.70 -19.60
N VAL A 75 -24.50 9.68 -20.38
CA VAL A 75 -24.38 8.27 -19.98
C VAL A 75 -22.90 7.87 -19.91
N GLY A 76 -22.12 8.22 -20.93
CA GLY A 76 -20.69 7.99 -20.99
C GLY A 76 -19.92 8.69 -19.86
N LEU A 77 -20.28 9.92 -19.51
CA LEU A 77 -19.70 10.62 -18.35
C LEU A 77 -20.00 9.89 -17.05
N THR A 78 -21.24 9.41 -16.89
CA THR A 78 -21.65 8.65 -15.69
C THR A 78 -20.88 7.34 -15.57
N ASP A 79 -20.75 6.58 -16.66
CA ASP A 79 -20.02 5.31 -16.67
C ASP A 79 -18.51 5.53 -16.48
N ARG A 80 -17.95 6.57 -17.11
CA ARG A 80 -16.56 6.98 -16.93
C ARG A 80 -16.27 7.33 -15.48
N PHE A 81 -17.17 8.07 -14.83
CA PHE A 81 -17.04 8.42 -13.42
C PHE A 81 -17.06 7.19 -12.52
N ARG A 82 -18.02 6.27 -12.71
CA ARG A 82 -18.12 5.02 -11.93
C ARG A 82 -16.87 4.15 -12.08
N LEU A 83 -16.31 4.08 -13.28
CA LEU A 83 -15.07 3.37 -13.52
C LEU A 83 -13.88 4.03 -12.80
N LEU A 84 -13.73 5.35 -12.93
CA LEU A 84 -12.65 6.09 -12.26
C LEU A 84 -12.75 5.99 -10.74
N GLU A 85 -13.96 5.98 -10.19
CA GLU A 85 -14.19 5.77 -8.76
C GLU A 85 -13.68 4.40 -8.31
N LEU A 86 -14.03 3.33 -9.05
CA LEU A 86 -13.55 1.97 -8.74
C LEU A 86 -12.02 1.88 -8.86
N GLN A 87 -11.44 2.44 -9.93
CA GLN A 87 -10.00 2.52 -10.12
C GLN A 87 -9.32 3.30 -9.00
N ALA A 88 -9.91 4.42 -8.56
CA ALA A 88 -9.37 5.19 -7.45
C ALA A 88 -9.31 4.34 -6.18
N ARG A 89 -10.35 3.56 -5.87
CA ARG A 89 -10.34 2.67 -4.70
C ARG A 89 -9.29 1.55 -4.79
N GLN A 90 -9.10 0.98 -5.98
CA GLN A 90 -8.04 0.00 -6.23
C GLN A 90 -6.65 0.61 -5.98
N VAL A 91 -6.39 1.78 -6.56
CA VAL A 91 -5.14 2.53 -6.35
C VAL A 91 -4.94 2.84 -4.87
N GLU A 92 -6.01 3.23 -4.16
CA GLU A 92 -5.93 3.55 -2.74
C GLU A 92 -5.57 2.32 -1.87
N ALA A 93 -6.15 1.15 -2.18
CA ALA A 93 -5.81 -0.11 -1.52
C ALA A 93 -4.35 -0.52 -1.78
N ASP A 94 -3.91 -0.42 -3.03
CA ASP A 94 -2.55 -0.80 -3.44
C ASP A 94 -1.50 0.13 -2.84
N MET A 95 -1.74 1.44 -2.84
CA MET A 95 -0.86 2.39 -2.17
C MET A 95 -0.73 2.11 -0.67
N ALA A 96 -1.82 1.73 0.01
CA ALA A 96 -1.77 1.37 1.42
C ALA A 96 -0.98 0.08 1.66
N ALA A 97 -1.12 -0.92 0.79
CA ALA A 97 -0.32 -2.15 0.83
C ALA A 97 1.18 -1.85 0.63
N VAL A 98 1.53 -0.97 -0.31
CA VAL A 98 2.91 -0.51 -0.53
C VAL A 98 3.46 0.20 0.72
N VAL A 99 2.66 1.05 1.38
CA VAL A 99 3.07 1.72 2.62
C VAL A 99 3.31 0.71 3.75
N CYS A 100 2.42 -0.26 3.90
CA CYS A 100 2.57 -1.33 4.89
C CYS A 100 3.88 -2.11 4.67
N GLU A 101 4.07 -2.61 3.46
CA GLU A 101 5.25 -3.42 3.13
C GLU A 101 6.54 -2.60 3.16
N GLY A 102 6.50 -1.35 2.69
CA GLY A 102 7.62 -0.43 2.77
C GLY A 102 8.01 -0.15 4.22
N GLN A 103 7.04 -0.01 5.13
CA GLN A 103 7.31 0.17 6.54
C GLN A 103 7.93 -1.09 7.16
N ARG A 104 7.42 -2.27 6.82
CA ARG A 104 7.95 -3.56 7.28
C ARG A 104 9.40 -3.80 6.82
N ARG A 105 9.73 -3.40 5.59
CA ARG A 105 11.09 -3.51 5.02
C ARG A 105 12.04 -2.41 5.47
N GLY A 106 11.51 -1.28 5.93
CA GLY A 106 12.32 -0.12 6.30
C GLY A 106 12.79 0.73 5.12
N VAL A 107 12.07 0.75 3.99
CA VAL A 107 12.50 1.45 2.75
C VAL A 107 12.80 2.94 2.94
N TYR A 108 12.18 3.56 3.96
CA TYR A 108 12.46 4.94 4.32
C TYR A 108 13.91 5.15 4.77
N ALA A 109 14.51 4.16 5.44
CA ALA A 109 15.89 4.24 5.90
C ALA A 109 16.87 4.06 4.74
N ASP A 110 16.56 3.16 3.80
CA ASP A 110 17.35 2.97 2.57
C ASP A 110 17.38 4.25 1.72
N ASP A 111 16.30 5.02 1.75
CA ASP A 111 16.15 6.33 1.10
C ASP A 111 16.56 7.51 2.02
N SER A 112 17.38 7.25 3.05
CA SER A 112 17.94 8.26 3.96
C SER A 112 16.92 9.14 4.72
N HIS A 113 15.68 8.67 4.87
CA HIS A 113 14.68 9.33 5.70
C HIS A 113 14.62 8.72 7.10
N LEU A 114 14.34 9.56 8.10
CA LEU A 114 14.23 9.14 9.50
C LEU A 114 12.94 8.37 9.82
N SER A 115 11.95 8.40 8.92
CA SER A 115 10.67 7.71 9.14
C SER A 115 9.87 7.53 7.86
N MET A 116 8.96 6.57 7.88
CA MET A 116 7.94 6.37 6.83
C MET A 116 7.08 7.63 6.57
N LYS A 117 6.83 8.48 7.59
CA LYS A 117 6.13 9.76 7.39
C LYS A 117 6.97 10.72 6.54
N GLY A 118 8.27 10.82 6.85
CA GLY A 118 9.21 11.67 6.11
C GLY A 118 9.34 11.20 4.66
N TRP A 119 9.52 9.90 4.45
CA TRP A 119 9.59 9.29 3.13
C TRP A 119 8.35 9.56 2.28
N LEU A 120 7.14 9.39 2.85
CA LEU A 120 5.89 9.68 2.13
C LEU A 120 5.78 11.15 1.72
N LYS A 121 6.15 12.09 2.60
CA LYS A 121 6.10 13.52 2.28
C LYS A 121 7.15 13.95 1.26
N ALA A 122 8.26 13.25 1.17
CA ALA A 122 9.29 13.53 0.17
C ALA A 122 8.89 13.02 -1.22
N ASN A 123 8.20 11.87 -1.26
CA ASN A 123 7.79 11.22 -2.51
C ASN A 123 6.40 11.64 -3.01
N THR A 124 5.64 12.41 -2.21
CA THR A 124 4.28 12.84 -2.56
C THR A 124 4.04 14.29 -2.16
N ASN A 125 3.14 14.98 -2.85
CA ASN A 125 2.70 16.33 -2.47
C ASN A 125 1.62 16.33 -1.38
N TRP A 126 1.67 15.38 -0.45
CA TRP A 126 0.62 15.22 0.56
C TRP A 126 0.81 16.08 1.79
N SER A 127 -0.33 16.59 2.28
CA SER A 127 -0.47 17.19 3.60
C SER A 127 -0.25 16.15 4.72
N ASN A 128 -0.03 16.63 5.95
CA ASN A 128 0.08 15.75 7.11
C ASN A 128 -1.16 14.88 7.31
N SER A 129 -2.36 15.43 7.05
CA SER A 129 -3.63 14.71 7.19
C SER A 129 -3.75 13.57 6.17
N GLN A 130 -3.31 13.79 4.92
CA GLN A 130 -3.29 12.74 3.89
C GLN A 130 -2.31 11.62 4.25
N VAL A 131 -1.11 11.97 4.72
CA VAL A 131 -0.13 10.96 5.21
C VAL A 131 -0.69 10.17 6.39
N PHE A 132 -1.37 10.84 7.33
CA PHE A 132 -2.00 10.17 8.47
C PHE A 132 -3.07 9.16 8.02
N ARG A 133 -4.00 9.57 7.15
CA ARG A 133 -5.05 8.66 6.62
C ARG A 133 -4.45 7.47 5.89
N ARG A 134 -3.48 7.69 5.00
CA ARG A 134 -2.82 6.58 4.28
C ARG A 134 -2.15 5.59 5.22
N ARG A 135 -1.46 6.08 6.26
CA ARG A 135 -0.82 5.22 7.25
C ARG A 135 -1.82 4.49 8.15
N ARG A 136 -2.97 5.11 8.47
CA ARG A 136 -4.07 4.45 9.18
C ARG A 136 -4.64 3.32 8.34
N LEU A 137 -4.94 3.58 7.06
CA LEU A 137 -5.42 2.58 6.12
C LEU A 137 -4.43 1.41 5.96
N ALA A 138 -3.13 1.69 5.85
CA ALA A 138 -2.11 0.65 5.77
C ALA A 138 -2.13 -0.29 6.98
N ARG A 139 -2.20 0.25 8.20
CA ARG A 139 -2.32 -0.57 9.43
C ARG A 139 -3.63 -1.34 9.50
N LEU A 140 -4.72 -0.76 9.01
CA LEU A 140 -6.02 -1.42 9.01
C LEU A 140 -6.03 -2.61 8.04
N ILE A 141 -5.45 -2.46 6.84
CA ILE A 141 -5.30 -3.56 5.87
C ILE A 141 -4.33 -4.63 6.40
N GLU A 142 -3.26 -4.22 7.08
CA GLU A 142 -2.33 -5.15 7.73
C GLU A 142 -3.04 -6.00 8.80
N ALA A 143 -3.86 -5.36 9.64
CA ALA A 143 -4.63 -6.05 10.68
C ALA A 143 -5.80 -6.86 10.12
N PHE A 144 -6.44 -6.38 9.06
CA PHE A 144 -7.64 -6.97 8.44
C PHE A 144 -7.53 -6.96 6.91
N PRO A 145 -6.89 -7.97 6.31
CA PRO A 145 -6.68 -8.04 4.85
C PRO A 145 -7.97 -7.93 4.03
N THR A 146 -9.09 -8.43 4.56
CA THR A 146 -10.42 -8.37 3.92
C THR A 146 -10.92 -6.95 3.68
N VAL A 147 -10.43 -5.96 4.45
CA VAL A 147 -10.73 -4.54 4.20
C VAL A 147 -10.08 -4.07 2.90
N GLY A 148 -8.83 -4.48 2.67
CA GLY A 148 -8.10 -4.15 1.44
C GLY A 148 -8.72 -4.80 0.20
N GLU A 149 -9.13 -6.07 0.33
CA GLU A 149 -9.88 -6.79 -0.72
C GLU A 149 -11.21 -6.09 -1.03
N SER A 150 -12.00 -5.77 0.00
CA SER A 150 -13.28 -5.09 -0.16
C SER A 150 -13.16 -3.70 -0.80
N LEU A 151 -12.07 -2.97 -0.51
CA LEU A 151 -11.79 -1.69 -1.13
C LEU A 151 -11.43 -1.86 -2.62
N ARG A 152 -10.59 -2.84 -2.94
CA ARG A 152 -10.15 -3.13 -4.33
C ARG A 152 -11.29 -3.65 -5.21
N ASP A 153 -12.15 -4.51 -4.66
CA ASP A 153 -13.30 -5.09 -5.37
C ASP A 153 -14.46 -4.12 -5.50
N GLY A 154 -14.38 -2.98 -4.81
CA GLY A 154 -15.37 -1.94 -4.89
C GLY A 154 -16.59 -2.16 -4.00
N HIS A 155 -16.49 -3.00 -2.97
CA HIS A 155 -17.56 -3.25 -2.01
C HIS A 155 -17.70 -2.15 -0.95
N ILE A 156 -16.62 -1.43 -0.62
CA ILE A 156 -16.61 -0.30 0.33
C ILE A 156 -15.87 0.92 -0.23
N GLY A 157 -16.26 2.12 0.18
CA GLY A 157 -15.59 3.37 -0.18
C GLY A 157 -14.50 3.77 0.81
N VAL A 158 -13.52 4.60 0.38
CA VAL A 158 -12.43 5.09 1.25
C VAL A 158 -12.97 5.84 2.48
N ALA A 159 -14.05 6.61 2.31
CA ALA A 159 -14.68 7.32 3.42
C ALA A 159 -15.26 6.36 4.48
N GLN A 160 -15.82 5.23 4.07
CA GLN A 160 -16.31 4.20 5.00
C GLN A 160 -15.15 3.53 5.74
N VAL A 161 -13.99 3.38 5.07
CA VAL A 161 -12.80 2.83 5.72
C VAL A 161 -12.22 3.80 6.76
N ASP A 162 -12.30 5.12 6.52
CA ASP A 162 -11.88 6.15 7.49
C ASP A 162 -12.71 6.10 8.80
N GLU A 163 -13.91 5.49 8.78
CA GLU A 163 -14.79 5.32 9.93
C GLU A 163 -14.54 4.03 10.74
N LEU A 164 -13.68 3.12 10.25
CA LEU A 164 -13.25 1.88 10.92
C LEU A 164 -12.08 2.13 11.87
#